data_AF-A0A6J2K683-F1
#
_entry.id   AF-A0A6J2K683-F1
#
_cell.length_a   1.000
_cell.length_b   1.000
_cell.length_c   1.000
_cell.angle_alpha   90.00
_cell.angle_beta   90.00
_cell.angle_gamma   90.00
#
_symmetry.space_group_name_H-M   'P 1'
#
loop_
_entity.id
_entity.type
_entity.pdbx_description
1 polymer ?
#
loop_
_entity_poly.entity_id
_entity_poly.type
_entity_poly.pdbx_seq_one_letter_code
_entity_poly.pdbx_strand_id
1 'polypeptide(L)'
;MQLFPVIVSVVLEKATKGHKNCSHDFGTIVNTDSADDQNLILSKENIDQKNPNSIENLGSFSELECCHKRIILGSARYVMSVGIGNHVTKSSVVSTATAEIQSRDSIIRYGLFTGELTLNTLVTPMSNALFMTCLSDFNACALSCKTEENARIIEVEALAQGFRPTPACTAVTEVDQNDPLYPPPVLSYAVYVAVIVVLFVQLAFGLVAASLAILNATKNPTEPIFGLPGCLWANVLTALLGSIVLLTFGIYWLVSGLKGHLAISYIALGLFVPGPSLGYSYWILITSVLCNLINVCLIRLRSYLLERDPPPPTIKVDNHSDGTIFLY
;
A
#
# COMPACT_ATOMS: atom_id res chain seq x y z
N MET A 1 -4.05 9.89 -22.52
CA MET A 1 -4.51 10.45 -21.23
C MET A 1 -3.26 10.68 -20.35
N GLN A 2 -2.69 11.89 -20.35
CA GLN A 2 -1.31 12.17 -19.87
C GLN A 2 -1.21 13.40 -18.94
N LEU A 3 -2.18 13.60 -18.02
CA LEU A 3 -2.17 14.80 -17.14
C LEU A 3 -1.76 14.57 -15.67
N PHE A 4 -1.44 13.33 -15.26
CA PHE A 4 -1.14 13.03 -13.85
C PHE A 4 0.34 12.99 -13.38
N PRO A 5 1.39 12.92 -14.23
CA PRO A 5 2.76 12.83 -13.70
C PRO A 5 3.34 14.17 -13.22
N VAL A 6 2.76 15.32 -13.58
CA VAL A 6 3.38 16.64 -13.32
C VAL A 6 3.16 17.13 -11.89
N ILE A 7 2.01 16.82 -11.27
CA ILE A 7 1.70 17.26 -9.89
C ILE A 7 2.57 16.48 -8.88
N VAL A 8 2.96 15.25 -9.21
CA VAL A 8 3.71 14.34 -8.33
C VAL A 8 5.18 14.74 -8.17
N SER A 9 5.85 15.18 -9.24
CA SER A 9 7.26 15.59 -9.17
C SER A 9 7.48 16.88 -8.37
N VAL A 10 6.53 17.82 -8.43
CA VAL A 10 6.64 19.12 -7.74
C VAL A 10 6.57 18.97 -6.21
N VAL A 11 5.80 17.99 -5.71
CA VAL A 11 5.68 17.73 -4.27
C VAL A 11 6.92 17.00 -3.73
N LEU A 12 7.53 16.10 -4.51
CA LEU A 12 8.73 15.37 -4.09
C LEU A 12 10.00 16.23 -4.04
N GLU A 13 10.18 17.19 -4.95
CA GLU A 13 11.39 18.02 -4.98
C GLU A 13 11.45 19.03 -3.81
N LYS A 14 10.29 19.48 -3.31
CA LYS A 14 10.24 20.38 -2.14
C LYS A 14 10.48 19.65 -0.81
N ALA A 15 10.14 18.37 -0.70
CA ALA A 15 10.29 17.62 0.54
C ALA A 15 11.76 17.19 0.82
N THR A 16 12.57 16.98 -0.22
CA THR A 16 13.97 16.54 -0.06
C THR A 16 14.94 17.67 0.26
N LYS A 17 14.65 18.92 -0.15
CA LYS A 17 15.51 20.09 0.13
C LYS A 17 15.47 20.56 1.60
N GLY A 18 14.50 20.11 2.41
CA GLY A 18 14.34 20.52 3.81
C GLY A 18 15.02 19.64 4.87
N HIS A 19 15.74 18.57 4.50
CA HIS A 19 16.03 17.44 5.41
C HIS A 19 17.48 17.34 5.93
N LYS A 20 18.24 18.44 6.02
CA LYS A 20 19.63 18.42 6.53
C LYS A 20 19.80 18.41 8.06
N ASN A 21 18.73 18.61 8.85
CA ASN A 21 18.88 18.88 10.30
C ASN A 21 18.38 17.77 11.26
N CYS A 22 18.12 16.55 10.79
CA CYS A 22 17.75 15.41 11.66
C CYS A 22 18.84 14.32 11.71
N SER A 23 20.11 14.73 11.60
CA SER A 23 21.27 13.87 11.83
C SER A 23 21.91 14.29 13.14
N HIS A 24 21.39 13.81 14.27
CA HIS A 24 22.18 13.75 15.49
C HIS A 24 22.91 12.42 15.50
N ASP A 25 24.24 12.50 15.59
CA ASP A 25 25.17 11.38 15.65
C ASP A 25 24.72 10.35 16.68
N PHE A 26 24.57 9.11 16.23
CA PHE A 26 24.64 7.95 17.11
C PHE A 26 26.11 7.81 17.53
N GLY A 27 26.44 8.45 18.65
CA GLY A 27 27.75 8.31 19.30
C GLY A 27 28.02 6.84 19.56
N THR A 28 28.95 6.27 18.79
CA THR A 28 29.48 4.93 19.04
C THR A 28 30.38 5.05 20.27
N ILE A 29 30.00 4.40 21.37
CA ILE A 29 30.84 4.32 22.56
C ILE A 29 32.05 3.45 22.20
N VAL A 30 33.16 4.10 21.88
CA VAL A 30 34.48 3.47 21.78
C VAL A 30 35.12 3.60 23.15
N ASN A 31 35.25 2.47 23.85
CA ASN A 31 36.14 2.34 24.99
C ASN A 31 37.59 2.44 24.50
N THR A 32 38.32 3.45 24.94
CA THR A 32 39.78 3.44 24.94
C THR A 32 40.28 3.96 26.27
N ASP A 33 41.00 3.09 26.97
CA ASP A 33 41.74 3.36 28.20
C ASP A 33 42.86 4.40 27.97
N SER A 34 42.87 5.38 28.88
CA SER A 34 44.03 5.98 29.57
C SER A 34 45.44 5.87 28.97
N ALA A 35 46.08 7.01 28.67
CA ALA A 35 47.19 7.55 29.47
C ALA A 35 47.68 8.93 28.97
N ASP A 36 47.84 9.82 29.95
CA ASP A 36 48.80 10.92 30.12
C ASP A 36 48.74 12.29 29.41
N ASP A 37 48.87 13.27 30.31
CA ASP A 37 49.47 14.62 30.25
C ASP A 37 48.69 15.89 29.86
N GLN A 38 48.15 16.50 30.93
CA GLN A 38 48.48 17.83 31.51
C GLN A 38 48.20 19.16 30.80
N ASN A 39 47.59 20.04 31.64
CA ASN A 39 47.55 21.51 31.65
C ASN A 39 46.63 22.16 30.58
N LEU A 40 45.67 23.04 30.87
CA LEU A 40 45.82 24.30 31.59
C LEU A 40 44.44 25.03 31.71
N ILE A 41 44.28 25.84 32.77
CA ILE A 41 43.36 27.00 32.97
C ILE A 41 41.88 26.77 33.35
N LEU A 42 41.68 26.92 34.67
CA LEU A 42 40.61 27.65 35.37
C LEU A 42 39.56 28.39 34.52
N SER A 43 38.29 27.97 34.68
CA SER A 43 37.26 28.92 35.10
C SER A 43 36.24 28.21 35.98
N LYS A 44 36.09 28.72 37.20
CA LYS A 44 35.27 28.19 38.27
C LYS A 44 33.84 28.74 38.14
N GLU A 45 32.88 27.83 38.22
CA GLU A 45 31.59 27.95 38.91
C GLU A 45 30.76 29.24 38.75
N ASN A 46 29.67 29.12 38.01
CA ASN A 46 28.34 29.35 38.59
C ASN A 46 27.33 28.48 37.83
N ILE A 47 27.18 27.23 38.29
CA ILE A 47 26.13 26.32 37.82
C ILE A 47 25.00 26.42 38.84
N ASP A 48 23.95 27.13 38.43
CA ASP A 48 22.64 27.03 39.06
C ASP A 48 22.23 25.56 39.15
N GLN A 49 21.79 25.17 40.34
CA GLN A 49 21.11 23.92 40.65
C GLN A 49 19.88 23.75 39.74
N LYS A 50 20.10 23.21 38.54
CA LYS A 50 19.02 22.73 37.68
C LYS A 50 18.65 21.33 38.15
N ASN A 51 17.50 21.26 38.81
CA ASN A 51 16.81 20.06 39.25
C ASN A 51 16.92 18.91 38.20
N PRO A 52 17.57 17.78 38.50
CA PRO A 52 17.81 16.68 37.55
C PRO A 52 16.56 15.86 37.19
N ASN A 53 15.40 16.15 37.77
CA ASN A 53 14.22 15.29 37.63
C ASN A 53 13.25 15.69 36.50
N SER A 54 13.65 16.53 35.53
CA SER A 54 12.74 17.01 34.47
C SER A 54 13.27 16.87 33.04
N ILE A 55 14.41 16.21 32.80
CA ILE A 55 15.06 16.18 31.48
C ILE A 55 14.94 14.82 30.76
N GLU A 56 14.42 13.76 31.40
CA GLU A 56 14.34 12.44 30.74
C GLU A 56 13.13 12.24 29.80
N ASN A 57 12.10 13.11 29.82
CA ASN A 57 10.91 12.91 28.97
C ASN A 57 10.89 13.70 27.65
N LEU A 58 11.80 14.67 27.43
CA LEU A 58 11.85 15.46 26.19
C LEU A 58 12.59 14.75 25.04
N GLY A 59 13.48 13.80 25.34
CA GLY A 59 14.17 12.98 24.33
C GLY A 59 13.24 11.98 23.63
N SER A 60 12.27 11.43 24.36
CA SER A 60 11.29 10.49 23.80
C SER A 60 10.40 11.14 22.74
N PHE A 61 10.03 12.42 22.91
CA PHE A 61 9.08 13.09 22.03
C PHE A 61 9.70 13.49 20.69
N SER A 62 10.97 13.92 20.67
CA SER A 62 11.68 14.28 19.43
C SER A 62 12.06 13.05 18.61
N GLU A 63 12.42 11.93 19.26
CA GLU A 63 12.63 10.66 18.58
C GLU A 63 11.33 10.06 18.04
N LEU A 64 10.21 10.19 18.77
CA LEU A 64 8.90 9.77 18.31
C LEU A 64 8.43 10.61 17.11
N GLU A 65 8.68 11.93 17.09
CA GLU A 65 8.38 12.78 15.92
C GLU A 65 9.25 12.44 14.71
N CYS A 66 10.52 12.09 14.92
CA CYS A 66 11.42 11.68 13.84
C CYS A 66 11.05 10.29 13.29
N CYS A 67 10.63 9.37 14.16
CA CYS A 67 10.11 8.05 13.79
C CYS A 67 8.75 8.17 13.08
N HIS A 68 7.87 9.04 13.56
CA HIS A 68 6.58 9.35 12.93
C HIS A 68 6.78 9.97 11.53
N LYS A 69 7.70 10.94 11.37
CA LYS A 69 8.06 11.49 10.05
C LYS A 69 8.59 10.41 9.10
N ARG A 70 9.47 9.50 9.57
CA ARG A 70 9.99 8.40 8.73
C ARG A 70 8.92 7.38 8.36
N ILE A 71 8.03 7.01 9.28
CA ILE A 71 6.93 6.07 9.01
C ILE A 71 5.92 6.69 8.05
N ILE A 72 5.55 7.96 8.21
CA ILE A 72 4.66 8.67 7.29
C ILE A 72 5.28 8.79 5.89
N LEU A 73 6.55 9.19 5.78
CA LEU A 73 7.23 9.25 4.48
C LEU A 73 7.40 7.87 3.86
N GLY A 74 7.61 6.82 4.66
CA GLY A 74 7.63 5.44 4.21
C GLY A 74 6.28 4.98 3.65
N SER A 75 5.20 5.30 4.36
CA SER A 75 3.81 5.01 3.95
C SER A 75 3.45 5.70 2.64
N ALA A 76 3.77 6.99 2.52
CA ALA A 76 3.50 7.80 1.33
C ALA A 76 4.32 7.32 0.12
N ARG A 77 5.60 6.94 0.34
CA ARG A 77 6.43 6.30 -0.70
C ARG A 77 5.86 4.95 -1.12
N TYR A 78 5.30 4.17 -0.20
CA TYR A 78 4.72 2.87 -0.50
C TYR A 78 3.45 2.99 -1.36
N VAL A 79 2.51 3.88 -0.98
CA VAL A 79 1.29 4.15 -1.75
C VAL A 79 1.62 4.69 -3.15
N MET A 80 2.64 5.53 -3.27
CA MET A 80 3.07 6.09 -4.55
C MET A 80 3.84 5.07 -5.41
N SER A 81 4.57 4.13 -4.82
CA SER A 81 5.28 3.07 -5.54
C SER A 81 4.34 2.01 -6.13
N VAL A 82 3.22 1.72 -5.44
CA VAL A 82 2.16 0.82 -5.95
C VAL A 82 1.49 1.36 -7.23
N GLY A 83 1.49 2.68 -7.45
CA GLY A 83 0.91 3.30 -8.64
C GLY A 83 1.81 3.32 -9.89
N ILE A 84 3.12 3.06 -9.78
CA ILE A 84 4.09 3.42 -10.83
C ILE A 84 4.86 2.21 -11.40
N GLY A 85 4.87 1.06 -10.72
CA GLY A 85 5.58 -0.13 -11.20
C GLY A 85 4.74 -1.01 -12.15
N ASN A 86 5.03 -0.99 -13.45
CA ASN A 86 4.46 -1.92 -14.45
C ASN A 86 4.62 -3.42 -14.10
N HIS A 87 5.56 -3.76 -13.20
CA HIS A 87 5.76 -5.13 -12.71
C HIS A 87 4.84 -5.51 -11.54
N VAL A 88 4.42 -4.54 -10.72
CA VAL A 88 3.60 -4.79 -9.52
C VAL A 88 2.13 -4.95 -9.90
N THR A 89 1.67 -4.20 -10.90
CA THR A 89 0.27 -4.23 -11.36
C THR A 89 -0.09 -5.53 -12.10
N LYS A 90 0.88 -6.25 -12.67
CA LYS A 90 0.68 -7.47 -13.49
C LYS A 90 0.64 -8.78 -12.70
N SER A 91 0.76 -8.75 -11.38
CA SER A 91 1.02 -9.96 -10.57
C SER A 91 0.12 -10.06 -9.34
N SER A 92 -1.19 -9.92 -9.52
CA SER A 92 -2.17 -10.15 -8.45
C SER A 92 -2.46 -11.62 -8.22
N VAL A 93 -2.45 -12.40 -9.29
CA VAL A 93 -2.51 -13.85 -9.25
C VAL A 93 -1.31 -14.38 -10.04
N VAL A 94 -0.62 -15.36 -9.45
CA VAL A 94 0.47 -16.08 -10.10
C VAL A 94 0.10 -17.55 -10.09
N SER A 95 0.00 -18.16 -11.26
CA SER A 95 -0.21 -19.60 -11.36
C SER A 95 0.87 -20.22 -12.23
N THR A 96 1.31 -21.42 -11.83
CA THR A 96 1.95 -22.35 -12.76
C THR A 96 0.88 -23.18 -13.44
N ALA A 97 1.15 -23.63 -14.66
CA ALA A 97 0.29 -24.53 -15.42
C ALA A 97 1.17 -25.66 -15.95
N THR A 98 0.87 -26.89 -15.54
CA THR A 98 1.63 -28.09 -15.91
C THR A 98 0.82 -28.95 -16.88
N ALA A 99 1.49 -29.52 -17.88
CA ALA A 99 0.91 -30.51 -18.79
C ALA A 99 1.91 -31.66 -19.04
N GLU A 100 1.39 -32.84 -19.37
CA GLU A 100 2.16 -34.09 -19.46
C GLU A 100 3.30 -34.05 -20.49
N ILE A 101 3.22 -33.18 -21.50
CA ILE A 101 4.15 -33.11 -22.64
C ILE A 101 5.00 -31.81 -22.62
N GLN A 102 5.04 -31.09 -21.49
CA GLN A 102 5.81 -29.84 -21.41
C GLN A 102 7.27 -30.03 -20.97
N SER A 103 8.18 -29.31 -21.63
CA SER A 103 9.60 -29.22 -21.23
C SER A 103 9.80 -28.43 -19.94
N ARG A 104 8.88 -27.50 -19.63
CA ARG A 104 8.90 -26.67 -18.42
C ARG A 104 7.50 -26.14 -18.12
N ASP A 105 7.19 -25.92 -16.85
CA ASP A 105 5.92 -25.33 -16.41
C ASP A 105 5.65 -23.99 -17.09
N SER A 106 4.43 -23.82 -17.59
CA SER A 106 3.96 -22.53 -18.11
C SER A 106 3.60 -21.61 -16.96
N ILE A 107 3.84 -20.31 -17.14
CA ILE A 107 3.67 -19.31 -16.08
C ILE A 107 2.59 -18.33 -16.49
N ILE A 108 1.66 -18.10 -15.57
CA ILE A 108 0.52 -17.22 -15.78
C ILE A 108 0.56 -16.16 -14.69
N ARG A 109 0.60 -14.90 -15.11
CA ARG A 109 0.64 -13.75 -14.20
C ARG A 109 -0.43 -12.78 -14.63
N TYR A 110 -1.40 -12.48 -13.79
CA TYR A 110 -2.36 -11.44 -14.12
C TYR A 110 -2.66 -10.53 -12.94
N GLY A 111 -2.90 -9.28 -13.29
CA GLY A 111 -3.36 -8.22 -12.43
C GLY A 111 -4.85 -8.00 -12.51
N LEU A 112 -5.28 -6.86 -11.99
CA LEU A 112 -6.68 -6.44 -12.05
C LEU A 112 -7.12 -6.13 -13.50
N PHE A 113 -6.24 -5.55 -14.31
CA PHE A 113 -6.59 -5.08 -15.66
C PHE A 113 -5.92 -5.87 -16.79
N THR A 114 -4.68 -6.30 -16.57
CA THR A 114 -3.84 -6.94 -17.60
C THR A 114 -3.01 -8.06 -17.00
N GLY A 115 -2.56 -8.97 -17.84
CA GLY A 115 -1.67 -10.04 -17.46
C GLY A 115 -0.76 -10.47 -18.60
N GLU A 116 -0.02 -11.54 -18.34
CA GLU A 116 0.91 -12.18 -19.25
C GLU A 116 0.81 -13.70 -19.06
N LEU A 117 0.73 -14.39 -20.19
CA LEU A 117 0.73 -15.83 -20.29
C LEU A 117 2.02 -16.24 -21.00
N THR A 118 2.92 -16.93 -20.30
CA THR A 118 4.13 -17.51 -20.87
C THR A 118 3.95 -19.01 -21.04
N LEU A 119 3.81 -19.44 -22.30
CA LEU A 119 3.66 -20.84 -22.68
C LEU A 119 5.02 -21.44 -22.99
N ASN A 120 5.34 -22.53 -22.30
CA ASN A 120 6.60 -23.27 -22.44
C ASN A 120 6.39 -24.64 -23.11
N THR A 121 5.43 -24.73 -24.04
CA THR A 121 5.09 -25.96 -24.78
C THR A 121 6.13 -26.33 -25.84
N LEU A 122 6.90 -25.35 -26.36
CA LEU A 122 7.99 -25.55 -27.31
C LEU A 122 9.33 -25.14 -26.71
N VAL A 123 10.43 -25.44 -27.42
CA VAL A 123 11.80 -25.01 -27.07
C VAL A 123 11.90 -23.48 -26.91
N THR A 124 11.12 -22.73 -27.69
CA THR A 124 11.02 -21.27 -27.58
C THR A 124 9.77 -20.88 -26.79
N PRO A 125 9.92 -20.14 -25.66
CA PRO A 125 8.78 -19.66 -24.90
C PRO A 125 7.99 -18.63 -25.70
N MET A 126 6.66 -18.74 -25.68
CA MET A 126 5.76 -17.73 -26.26
C MET A 126 5.09 -16.93 -25.15
N SER A 127 5.24 -15.61 -25.19
CA SER A 127 4.55 -14.70 -24.28
C SER A 127 3.38 -14.03 -25.00
N ASN A 128 2.19 -14.14 -24.40
CA ASN A 128 0.98 -13.48 -24.86
C ASN A 128 0.45 -12.54 -23.78
N ALA A 129 0.05 -11.34 -24.18
CA ALA A 129 -0.61 -10.41 -23.27
C ALA A 129 -2.05 -10.87 -22.99
N LEU A 130 -2.46 -10.78 -21.73
CA LEU A 130 -3.84 -11.03 -21.31
C LEU A 130 -4.54 -9.71 -21.02
N PHE A 131 -5.80 -9.61 -21.46
CA PHE A 131 -6.65 -8.46 -21.25
C PHE A 131 -7.91 -8.87 -20.50
N MET A 132 -8.22 -8.17 -19.42
CA MET A 132 -9.47 -8.35 -18.70
C MET A 132 -10.61 -7.82 -19.56
N THR A 133 -11.57 -8.68 -19.89
CA THR A 133 -12.76 -8.33 -20.66
C THR A 133 -13.99 -8.65 -19.82
N CYS A 134 -14.91 -7.71 -19.74
CA CYS A 134 -16.05 -7.74 -18.85
C CYS A 134 -17.33 -7.40 -19.60
N LEU A 135 -18.35 -8.24 -19.47
CA LEU A 135 -19.68 -8.03 -20.03
C LEU A 135 -20.68 -7.84 -18.89
N SER A 136 -21.33 -6.68 -18.86
CA SER A 136 -22.40 -6.38 -17.91
C SER A 136 -23.60 -7.31 -18.06
N ASP A 137 -23.93 -7.68 -19.29
CA ASP A 137 -25.17 -8.39 -19.64
C ASP A 137 -25.19 -9.80 -19.06
N PHE A 138 -24.02 -10.42 -18.94
CA PHE A 138 -23.83 -11.74 -18.36
C PHE A 138 -23.27 -11.71 -16.93
N ASN A 139 -23.08 -10.51 -16.36
CA ASN A 139 -22.41 -10.30 -15.07
C ASN A 139 -21.06 -11.06 -14.97
N ALA A 140 -20.30 -11.11 -16.06
CA ALA A 140 -19.14 -11.96 -16.22
C ALA A 140 -17.91 -11.19 -16.71
N CYS A 141 -16.75 -11.51 -16.16
CA CYS A 141 -15.45 -11.03 -16.56
C CYS A 141 -14.50 -12.23 -16.72
N ALA A 142 -13.66 -12.20 -17.73
CA ALA A 142 -12.60 -13.18 -17.91
C ALA A 142 -11.39 -12.55 -18.59
N LEU A 143 -10.24 -13.23 -18.45
CA LEU A 143 -9.00 -12.84 -19.10
C LEU A 143 -8.90 -13.54 -20.44
N SER A 144 -8.71 -12.74 -21.49
CA SER A 144 -8.53 -13.23 -22.86
C SER A 144 -7.17 -12.83 -23.41
N CYS A 145 -6.53 -13.74 -24.16
CA CYS A 145 -5.32 -13.45 -24.92
C CYS A 145 -5.59 -13.08 -26.39
N LYS A 146 -6.85 -12.97 -26.81
CA LYS A 146 -7.21 -12.61 -28.19
C LYS A 146 -6.76 -11.17 -28.47
N THR A 147 -6.28 -10.94 -29.69
CA THR A 147 -5.75 -9.63 -30.11
C THR A 147 -6.86 -8.63 -30.44
N GLU A 148 -8.00 -9.12 -30.92
CA GLU A 148 -9.13 -8.30 -31.36
C GLU A 148 -10.20 -8.18 -30.28
N GLU A 149 -10.80 -6.98 -30.14
CA GLU A 149 -11.82 -6.71 -29.12
C GLU A 149 -13.08 -7.57 -29.26
N ASN A 150 -13.60 -7.70 -30.48
CA ASN A 150 -14.80 -8.48 -30.73
C ASN A 150 -14.61 -9.97 -30.37
N ALA A 151 -13.44 -10.54 -30.69
CA ALA A 151 -13.10 -11.92 -30.35
C ALA A 151 -13.03 -12.15 -28.83
N ARG A 152 -12.54 -11.16 -28.06
CA ARG A 152 -12.53 -11.20 -26.60
C ARG A 152 -13.95 -11.22 -26.03
N ILE A 153 -14.84 -10.39 -26.57
CA ILE A 153 -16.24 -10.32 -26.10
C ILE A 153 -16.94 -11.67 -26.31
N ILE A 154 -16.83 -12.23 -27.52
CA ILE A 154 -17.42 -13.54 -27.87
C ILE A 154 -16.86 -14.65 -26.98
N GLU A 155 -15.56 -14.61 -26.66
CA GLU A 155 -14.94 -15.58 -25.77
C GLU A 155 -15.49 -15.52 -24.35
N VAL A 156 -15.61 -14.31 -23.77
CA VAL A 156 -16.16 -14.16 -22.41
C VAL A 156 -17.65 -14.50 -22.37
N GLU A 157 -18.41 -14.15 -23.41
CA GLU A 157 -19.81 -14.57 -23.55
C GLU A 157 -19.95 -16.09 -23.57
N ALA A 158 -19.14 -16.78 -24.38
CA ALA A 158 -19.13 -18.24 -24.44
C ALA A 158 -18.80 -18.86 -23.07
N LEU A 159 -17.78 -18.34 -22.38
CA LEU A 159 -17.40 -18.82 -21.04
C LEU A 159 -18.50 -18.58 -20.00
N ALA A 160 -19.22 -17.46 -20.08
CA ALA A 160 -20.31 -17.14 -19.17
C ALA A 160 -21.51 -18.08 -19.37
N GLN A 161 -21.75 -18.51 -20.61
CA GLN A 161 -22.74 -19.52 -20.97
C GLN A 161 -22.28 -20.95 -20.67
N GLY A 162 -21.01 -21.14 -20.25
CA GLY A 162 -20.43 -22.44 -19.95
C GLY A 162 -19.91 -23.18 -21.19
N PHE A 163 -19.71 -22.53 -22.33
CA PHE A 163 -19.10 -23.17 -23.50
C PHE A 163 -17.58 -23.03 -23.52
N ARG A 164 -16.89 -23.97 -24.20
CA ARG A 164 -15.43 -23.93 -24.35
C ARG A 164 -15.04 -23.22 -25.65
N PRO A 165 -14.38 -22.05 -25.58
CA PRO A 165 -13.82 -21.38 -26.75
C PRO A 165 -12.48 -22.01 -27.17
N THR A 166 -12.07 -21.77 -28.41
CA THR A 166 -10.78 -22.26 -28.91
C THR A 166 -9.59 -21.66 -28.15
N PRO A 167 -8.62 -22.48 -27.72
CA PRO A 167 -7.49 -22.05 -26.88
C PRO A 167 -6.46 -21.18 -27.62
N ALA A 168 -6.63 -20.87 -28.90
CA ALA A 168 -5.63 -20.12 -29.66
C ALA A 168 -5.70 -18.61 -29.36
N CYS A 169 -4.55 -17.96 -29.11
CA CYS A 169 -4.45 -16.50 -28.99
C CYS A 169 -4.46 -15.83 -30.38
N THR A 170 -5.56 -16.02 -31.12
CA THR A 170 -5.78 -15.53 -32.49
C THR A 170 -6.83 -14.42 -32.51
N ALA A 171 -7.10 -13.85 -33.68
CA ALA A 171 -8.14 -12.85 -33.86
C ALA A 171 -9.56 -13.44 -33.93
N VAL A 172 -9.71 -14.78 -33.90
CA VAL A 172 -11.00 -15.46 -34.08
C VAL A 172 -11.27 -16.36 -32.87
N THR A 173 -12.55 -16.41 -32.47
CA THR A 173 -13.05 -17.29 -31.42
C THR A 173 -14.04 -18.26 -32.05
N GLU A 174 -13.73 -19.55 -31.98
CA GLU A 174 -14.68 -20.61 -32.30
C GLU A 174 -15.13 -21.25 -30.99
N VAL A 175 -16.38 -21.68 -30.93
CA VAL A 175 -17.01 -22.16 -29.69
C VAL A 175 -17.55 -23.56 -29.94
N ASP A 176 -17.12 -24.53 -29.14
CA ASP A 176 -17.73 -25.85 -29.15
C ASP A 176 -18.93 -25.87 -28.19
N GLN A 177 -20.12 -26.10 -28.75
CA GLN A 177 -21.38 -26.14 -28.00
C GLN A 177 -21.73 -27.54 -27.49
N ASN A 178 -20.96 -28.57 -27.86
CA ASN A 178 -21.31 -29.97 -27.57
C ASN A 178 -20.88 -30.44 -26.17
N ASP A 179 -20.01 -29.69 -25.47
CA ASP A 179 -19.50 -30.05 -24.14
C ASP A 179 -19.56 -28.85 -23.17
N PRO A 180 -20.70 -28.65 -22.47
CA PRO A 180 -20.86 -27.54 -21.54
C PRO A 180 -20.03 -27.75 -20.26
N LEU A 181 -19.30 -26.72 -19.89
CA LEU A 181 -18.53 -26.57 -18.66
C LEU A 181 -19.42 -26.12 -17.51
N TYR A 182 -19.56 -26.97 -16.49
CA TYR A 182 -20.20 -26.62 -15.24
C TYR A 182 -19.23 -26.82 -14.06
N PRO A 183 -18.98 -25.80 -13.22
CA PRO A 183 -19.50 -24.42 -13.26
C PRO A 183 -18.79 -23.50 -14.30
N PRO A 184 -19.40 -22.37 -14.70
CA PRO A 184 -18.80 -21.44 -15.66
C PRO A 184 -17.54 -20.78 -15.08
N PRO A 185 -16.41 -20.77 -15.80
CA PRO A 185 -15.12 -20.29 -15.31
C PRO A 185 -14.98 -18.77 -15.44
N VAL A 186 -15.92 -18.00 -14.87
CA VAL A 186 -15.97 -16.54 -14.99
C VAL A 186 -15.90 -15.83 -13.65
N LEU A 187 -15.36 -14.61 -13.68
CA LEU A 187 -15.35 -13.68 -12.55
C LEU A 187 -16.64 -12.87 -12.56
N SER A 188 -17.34 -12.70 -11.43
CA SER A 188 -18.53 -11.84 -11.39
C SER A 188 -18.17 -10.38 -11.68
N TYR A 189 -18.84 -9.77 -12.67
CA TYR A 189 -18.65 -8.37 -13.06
C TYR A 189 -18.93 -7.41 -11.89
N ALA A 190 -20.01 -7.62 -11.15
CA ALA A 190 -20.38 -6.78 -10.01
C ALA A 190 -19.29 -6.78 -8.93
N VAL A 191 -18.74 -7.95 -8.60
CA VAL A 191 -17.65 -8.07 -7.61
C VAL A 191 -16.39 -7.38 -8.11
N TYR A 192 -16.03 -7.58 -9.38
CA TYR A 192 -14.88 -6.95 -10.01
C TYR A 192 -14.96 -5.42 -9.97
N VAL A 193 -16.08 -4.84 -10.39
CA VAL A 193 -16.30 -3.39 -10.37
C VAL A 193 -16.33 -2.85 -8.94
N ALA A 194 -17.01 -3.55 -8.01
CA ALA A 194 -17.05 -3.14 -6.61
C ALA A 194 -15.65 -3.08 -5.99
N VAL A 195 -14.82 -4.10 -6.21
CA VAL A 195 -13.43 -4.12 -5.75
C VAL A 195 -12.63 -2.95 -6.32
N ILE A 196 -12.75 -2.68 -7.62
CA ILE A 196 -12.06 -1.55 -8.27
C ILE A 196 -12.47 -0.22 -7.65
N VAL A 197 -13.77 0.03 -7.50
CA VAL A 197 -14.29 1.29 -6.97
C VAL A 197 -13.82 1.50 -5.54
N VAL A 198 -13.95 0.49 -4.68
CA VAL A 198 -13.50 0.59 -3.29
C VAL A 198 -11.99 0.79 -3.20
N LEU A 199 -11.21 0.14 -4.06
CA LEU A 199 -9.75 0.32 -4.13
C LEU A 199 -9.37 1.76 -4.55
N PHE A 200 -10.05 2.35 -5.53
CA PHE A 200 -9.81 3.74 -5.92
C PHE A 200 -10.19 4.72 -4.79
N VAL A 201 -11.29 4.48 -4.10
CA VAL A 201 -11.70 5.31 -2.95
C VAL A 201 -10.68 5.17 -1.81
N GLN A 202 -10.22 3.96 -1.51
CA GLN A 202 -9.15 3.70 -0.54
C GLN A 202 -7.88 4.48 -0.91
N LEU A 203 -7.46 4.45 -2.18
CA LEU A 203 -6.27 5.16 -2.65
C LEU A 203 -6.43 6.68 -2.49
N ALA A 204 -7.60 7.23 -2.79
CA ALA A 204 -7.90 8.65 -2.59
C ALA A 204 -7.77 9.05 -1.11
N PHE A 205 -8.35 8.27 -0.19
CA PHE A 205 -8.20 8.53 1.25
C PHE A 205 -6.77 8.34 1.75
N GLY A 206 -6.02 7.38 1.20
CA GLY A 206 -4.59 7.22 1.49
C GLY A 206 -3.76 8.44 1.10
N LEU A 207 -4.06 9.06 -0.06
CA LEU A 207 -3.42 10.31 -0.49
C LEU A 207 -3.79 11.49 0.41
N VAL A 208 -5.05 11.58 0.85
CA VAL A 208 -5.49 12.61 1.82
C VAL A 208 -4.79 12.42 3.15
N ALA A 209 -4.71 11.19 3.68
CA ALA A 209 -4.00 10.87 4.91
C ALA A 209 -2.52 11.26 4.84
N ALA A 210 -1.83 10.91 3.74
CA ALA A 210 -0.45 11.29 3.52
C ALA A 210 -0.27 12.83 3.44
N SER A 211 -1.19 13.52 2.75
CA SER A 211 -1.15 14.98 2.62
C SER A 211 -1.36 15.68 3.96
N LEU A 212 -2.34 15.24 4.75
CA LEU A 212 -2.58 15.73 6.10
C LEU A 212 -1.38 15.49 7.00
N ALA A 213 -0.74 14.33 6.90
CA ALA A 213 0.46 14.02 7.68
C ALA A 213 1.64 14.96 7.33
N ILE A 214 1.84 15.28 6.04
CA ILE A 214 2.84 16.28 5.61
C ILE A 214 2.46 17.68 6.08
N LEU A 215 1.19 18.06 6.02
CA LEU A 215 0.71 19.37 6.50
C LEU A 215 0.94 19.53 8.00
N ASN A 216 0.59 18.52 8.81
CA ASN A 216 0.86 18.50 10.26
C ASN A 216 2.37 18.53 10.58
N ALA A 217 3.21 18.00 9.68
CA ALA A 217 4.65 17.96 9.86
C ALA A 217 5.36 19.28 9.47
N THR A 218 4.71 20.14 8.68
CA THR A 218 5.29 21.38 8.13
C THR A 218 4.63 22.64 8.67
N LYS A 219 3.37 22.55 9.05
CA LYS A 219 2.56 23.65 9.59
C LYS A 219 1.89 23.17 10.87
N ASN A 220 1.59 24.11 11.76
CA ASN A 220 0.74 23.86 12.93
C ASN A 220 -0.66 24.38 12.61
N PRO A 221 -1.50 23.62 11.88
CA PRO A 221 -2.85 24.07 11.58
C PRO A 221 -3.64 24.21 12.89
N THR A 222 -4.34 25.33 13.03
CA THR A 222 -5.22 25.62 14.18
C THR A 222 -6.59 24.97 14.04
N GLU A 223 -6.98 24.58 12.82
CA GLU A 223 -8.27 23.94 12.55
C GLU A 223 -8.23 22.43 12.86
N PRO A 224 -9.24 21.89 13.58
CA PRO A 224 -9.23 20.51 14.03
C PRO A 224 -9.23 19.50 12.88
N ILE A 225 -9.89 19.80 11.76
CA ILE A 225 -9.99 18.88 10.62
C ILE A 225 -8.65 18.68 9.89
N PHE A 226 -7.78 19.70 9.90
CA PHE A 226 -6.43 19.62 9.33
C PHE A 226 -5.39 19.12 10.34
N GLY A 227 -5.77 19.03 11.62
CA GLY A 227 -4.92 18.57 12.70
C GLY A 227 -4.86 17.05 12.86
N LEU A 228 -4.51 16.63 14.07
CA LEU A 228 -4.40 15.23 14.49
C LEU A 228 -5.67 14.37 14.23
N PRO A 229 -6.90 14.84 14.54
CA PRO A 229 -8.07 13.98 14.39
C PRO A 229 -8.43 13.72 12.93
N GLY A 230 -8.20 14.67 12.01
CA GLY A 230 -8.39 14.45 10.58
C GLY A 230 -7.46 13.37 10.02
N CYS A 231 -6.17 13.41 10.43
CA CYS A 231 -5.20 12.38 10.06
C CYS A 231 -5.60 11.00 10.60
N LEU A 232 -6.11 10.94 11.84
CA LEU A 232 -6.61 9.70 12.44
C LEU A 232 -7.76 9.09 11.63
N TRP A 233 -8.80 9.87 11.36
CA TRP A 233 -9.98 9.38 10.63
C TRP A 233 -9.65 8.96 9.20
N ALA A 234 -8.74 9.67 8.52
CA ALA A 234 -8.30 9.31 7.18
C ALA A 234 -7.55 7.95 7.15
N ASN A 235 -6.67 7.68 8.13
CA ASN A 235 -6.01 6.38 8.26
C ASN A 235 -6.99 5.26 8.62
N VAL A 236 -7.94 5.52 9.54
CA VAL A 236 -9.00 4.56 9.90
C VAL A 236 -9.84 4.19 8.67
N LEU A 237 -10.31 5.18 7.92
CA LEU A 237 -11.13 4.94 6.74
C LEU A 237 -10.36 4.18 5.64
N THR A 238 -9.08 4.52 5.44
CA THR A 238 -8.21 3.80 4.51
C THR A 238 -8.01 2.34 4.94
N ALA A 239 -7.79 2.08 6.23
CA ALA A 239 -7.65 0.72 6.75
C ALA A 239 -8.95 -0.09 6.62
N LEU A 240 -10.11 0.53 6.90
CA LEU A 240 -11.41 -0.11 6.76
C LEU A 240 -11.72 -0.49 5.31
N LEU A 241 -11.57 0.46 4.38
CA LEU A 241 -11.79 0.21 2.96
C LEU A 241 -10.83 -0.87 2.42
N GLY A 242 -9.55 -0.81 2.81
CA GLY A 242 -8.58 -1.85 2.44
C GLY A 242 -8.91 -3.22 3.00
N SER A 243 -9.43 -3.28 4.23
CA SER A 243 -9.90 -4.54 4.83
C SER A 243 -11.10 -5.11 4.07
N ILE A 244 -12.04 -4.26 3.64
CA ILE A 244 -13.19 -4.68 2.81
C ILE A 244 -12.70 -5.28 1.49
N VAL A 245 -11.74 -4.65 0.82
CA VAL A 245 -11.17 -5.17 -0.43
C VAL A 245 -10.49 -6.52 -0.21
N LEU A 246 -9.65 -6.63 0.84
CA LEU A 246 -8.97 -7.88 1.19
C LEU A 246 -9.95 -9.01 1.49
N LEU A 247 -10.98 -8.75 2.29
CA LEU A 247 -11.98 -9.74 2.65
C LEU A 247 -12.83 -10.14 1.44
N THR A 248 -13.28 -9.17 0.63
CA THR A 248 -14.10 -9.45 -0.55
C THR A 248 -13.34 -10.34 -1.53
N PHE A 249 -12.10 -9.97 -1.86
CA PHE A 249 -11.27 -10.77 -2.76
C PHE A 249 -10.87 -12.12 -2.15
N GLY A 250 -10.52 -12.15 -0.86
CA GLY A 250 -10.15 -13.37 -0.15
C GLY A 250 -11.28 -14.40 -0.07
N ILE A 251 -12.49 -13.96 0.27
CA ILE A 251 -13.70 -14.81 0.28
C ILE A 251 -13.97 -15.31 -1.14
N TYR A 252 -13.91 -14.42 -2.13
CA TYR A 252 -14.13 -14.79 -3.53
C TYR A 252 -13.13 -15.86 -4.00
N TRP A 253 -11.85 -15.72 -3.63
CA TRP A 253 -10.80 -16.69 -3.94
C TRP A 253 -11.04 -18.07 -3.32
N LEU A 254 -11.67 -18.12 -2.15
CA LEU A 254 -11.97 -19.37 -1.45
C LEU A 254 -13.24 -20.06 -1.98
N VAL A 255 -14.28 -19.29 -2.33
CA VAL A 255 -15.62 -19.82 -2.62
C VAL A 255 -15.86 -20.04 -4.12
N SER A 256 -15.39 -19.15 -4.99
CA SER A 256 -15.82 -19.11 -6.40
C SER A 256 -15.14 -20.14 -7.30
N GLY A 257 -14.39 -21.09 -6.75
CA GLY A 257 -13.64 -22.08 -7.56
C GLY A 257 -12.56 -21.46 -8.46
N LEU A 258 -12.22 -20.18 -8.27
CA LEU A 258 -11.27 -19.43 -9.11
C LEU A 258 -9.88 -20.10 -9.16
N LYS A 259 -9.52 -20.85 -8.12
CA LYS A 259 -8.32 -21.70 -8.08
C LYS A 259 -8.26 -22.73 -9.21
N GLY A 260 -9.41 -23.28 -9.62
CA GLY A 260 -9.47 -24.37 -10.61
C GLY A 260 -9.45 -23.90 -12.05
N HIS A 261 -9.88 -22.67 -12.33
CA HIS A 261 -10.04 -22.19 -13.71
C HIS A 261 -9.36 -20.85 -14.01
N LEU A 262 -8.96 -20.11 -12.97
CA LEU A 262 -8.25 -18.81 -13.02
C LEU A 262 -8.90 -17.75 -13.92
N ALA A 263 -10.15 -17.94 -14.32
CA ALA A 263 -10.88 -17.13 -15.31
C ALA A 263 -10.14 -16.96 -16.64
N ILE A 264 -9.41 -18.00 -17.07
CA ILE A 264 -8.69 -18.05 -18.34
C ILE A 264 -9.22 -19.22 -19.16
N SER A 265 -9.72 -18.95 -20.36
CA SER A 265 -10.24 -19.93 -21.31
C SER A 265 -9.28 -21.12 -21.49
N TYR A 266 -7.99 -20.82 -21.70
CA TYR A 266 -6.94 -21.79 -21.93
C TYR A 266 -6.83 -22.89 -20.85
N ILE A 267 -7.09 -22.54 -19.58
CA ILE A 267 -7.01 -23.46 -18.45
C ILE A 267 -8.35 -24.18 -18.25
N ALA A 268 -9.45 -23.49 -18.52
CA ALA A 268 -10.79 -24.07 -18.45
C ALA A 268 -11.01 -25.26 -19.40
N LEU A 269 -10.20 -25.38 -20.46
CA LEU A 269 -10.21 -26.55 -21.36
C LEU A 269 -9.65 -27.84 -20.73
N GLY A 270 -9.09 -27.80 -19.51
CA GLY A 270 -8.58 -28.99 -18.81
C GLY A 270 -7.25 -29.53 -19.34
N LEU A 271 -6.61 -28.80 -20.27
CA LEU A 271 -5.30 -29.17 -20.83
C LEU A 271 -4.15 -29.00 -19.83
N PHE A 272 -4.36 -28.22 -18.77
CA PHE A 272 -3.34 -27.90 -17.77
C PHE A 272 -3.89 -28.08 -16.37
N VAL A 273 -3.04 -28.58 -15.46
CA VAL A 273 -3.32 -28.57 -14.03
C VAL A 273 -2.79 -27.25 -13.45
N PRO A 274 -3.66 -26.35 -12.96
CA PRO A 274 -3.21 -25.08 -12.39
C PRO A 274 -2.64 -25.28 -10.98
N GLY A 275 -1.50 -24.64 -10.70
CA GLY A 275 -0.94 -24.40 -9.38
C GLY A 275 -1.17 -22.96 -8.93
N PRO A 276 -2.41 -22.58 -8.54
CA PRO A 276 -2.78 -21.20 -8.29
C PRO A 276 -2.14 -20.68 -6.99
N SER A 277 -1.52 -19.50 -7.04
CA SER A 277 -0.99 -18.80 -5.87
C SER A 277 -1.37 -17.33 -5.89
N LEU A 278 -1.50 -16.74 -4.69
CA LEU A 278 -1.75 -15.31 -4.52
C LEU A 278 -0.48 -14.53 -4.86
N GLY A 279 -0.59 -13.56 -5.76
CA GLY A 279 0.52 -12.74 -6.20
C GLY A 279 0.88 -11.61 -5.23
N TYR A 280 1.96 -10.90 -5.55
CA TYR A 280 2.53 -9.85 -4.70
C TYR A 280 1.57 -8.71 -4.38
N SER A 281 0.70 -8.30 -5.32
CA SER A 281 -0.19 -7.15 -5.08
C SER A 281 -1.17 -7.39 -3.91
N TYR A 282 -1.61 -8.64 -3.71
CA TYR A 282 -2.46 -9.02 -2.59
C TYR A 282 -1.72 -8.88 -1.24
N TRP A 283 -0.47 -9.36 -1.17
CA TRP A 283 0.38 -9.23 0.02
C TRP A 283 0.76 -7.79 0.34
N ILE A 284 0.99 -6.98 -0.69
CA ILE A 284 1.24 -5.54 -0.58
C ILE A 284 0.01 -4.83 0.01
N LEU A 285 -1.20 -5.22 -0.39
CA LEU A 285 -2.43 -4.66 0.16
C LEU A 285 -2.59 -4.97 1.66
N ILE A 286 -2.26 -6.20 2.09
CA ILE A 286 -2.20 -6.56 3.52
C ILE A 286 -1.23 -5.65 4.28
N THR A 287 -0.03 -5.47 3.73
CA THR A 287 1.01 -4.61 4.33
C THR A 287 0.54 -3.16 4.43
N SER A 288 -0.16 -2.66 3.41
CA SER A 288 -0.75 -1.32 3.41
C SER A 288 -1.80 -1.15 4.51
N VAL A 289 -2.69 -2.12 4.71
CA VAL A 289 -3.69 -2.07 5.78
C VAL A 289 -3.03 -2.08 7.16
N LEU A 290 -2.04 -2.96 7.38
CA LEU A 290 -1.29 -3.01 8.64
C LEU A 290 -0.56 -1.68 8.92
N CYS A 291 0.03 -1.07 7.91
CA CYS A 291 0.70 0.22 8.05
C CYS A 291 -0.28 1.33 8.47
N ASN A 292 -1.47 1.40 7.87
CA ASN A 292 -2.51 2.34 8.29
C ASN A 292 -2.99 2.06 9.72
N LEU A 293 -3.13 0.80 10.14
CA LEU A 293 -3.50 0.44 11.52
C LEU A 293 -2.43 0.85 12.54
N ILE A 294 -1.15 0.66 12.20
CA ILE A 294 -0.02 1.11 13.03
C ILE A 294 -0.06 2.64 13.18
N ASN A 295 -0.31 3.38 12.09
CA ASN A 295 -0.45 4.83 12.16
C ASN A 295 -1.58 5.26 13.11
N VAL A 296 -2.74 4.59 13.06
CA VAL A 296 -3.84 4.85 14.00
C VAL A 296 -3.42 4.60 15.45
N CYS A 297 -2.73 3.47 15.70
CA CYS A 297 -2.23 3.12 17.03
C CYS A 297 -1.24 4.17 17.56
N LEU A 298 -0.28 4.60 16.73
CA LEU A 298 0.71 5.62 17.11
C LEU A 298 0.06 6.97 17.43
N ILE A 299 -0.93 7.40 16.63
CA ILE A 299 -1.64 8.65 16.88
C ILE A 299 -2.41 8.57 18.21
N ARG A 300 -3.12 7.46 18.47
CA ARG A 300 -3.84 7.23 19.73
C ARG A 300 -2.91 7.18 20.93
N LEU A 301 -1.77 6.52 20.80
CA LEU A 301 -0.74 6.46 21.83
C LEU A 301 -0.23 7.86 22.15
N ARG A 302 0.05 8.69 21.14
CA ARG A 302 0.45 10.09 21.33
C ARG A 302 -0.61 10.88 22.10
N SER A 303 -1.88 10.79 21.70
CA SER A 303 -2.98 11.49 22.40
C SER A 303 -3.11 11.04 23.85
N TYR A 304 -2.95 9.74 24.11
CA TYR A 304 -3.03 9.19 25.46
C TYR A 304 -1.90 9.67 26.37
N LEU A 305 -0.67 9.80 25.84
CA LEU A 305 0.46 10.32 26.60
C LEU A 305 0.29 11.80 26.94
N LEU A 306 -0.21 12.60 26.00
CA LEU A 306 -0.45 14.04 26.22
C LEU A 306 -1.51 14.33 27.28
N GLU A 307 -2.54 13.48 27.40
CA GLU A 307 -3.57 13.62 28.44
C GLU A 307 -3.02 13.33 29.85
N ARG A 308 -1.90 12.60 29.96
CA ARG A 308 -1.27 12.26 31.24
C ARG A 308 -0.24 13.26 31.71
N ASP A 309 0.19 14.20 30.87
CA ASP A 309 1.10 15.25 31.30
C ASP A 309 0.32 16.23 32.22
N PRO A 310 0.75 16.41 33.49
CA PRO A 310 0.05 17.28 34.42
C PRO A 310 0.03 18.71 33.85
N PRO A 311 -1.09 19.46 34.01
CA PRO A 311 -1.16 20.83 33.52
C PRO A 311 0.01 21.63 34.10
N PRO A 312 0.66 22.48 33.29
CA PRO A 312 1.81 23.24 33.74
C PRO A 312 1.43 23.97 35.04
N PRO A 313 2.26 23.88 36.10
CA PRO A 313 1.91 24.46 37.38
C PRO A 313 1.63 25.94 37.16
N THR A 314 0.37 26.33 37.30
CA THR A 314 0.01 27.74 37.29
C THR A 314 0.66 28.32 38.52
N ILE A 315 1.78 29.04 38.35
CA ILE A 315 2.33 29.88 39.40
C ILE A 315 1.24 30.89 39.67
N LYS A 316 0.44 30.63 40.71
CA LYS A 316 -0.35 31.67 41.33
C LYS A 316 0.69 32.60 41.92
N VAL A 317 1.01 33.65 41.17
CA VAL A 317 1.70 34.81 41.74
C VAL A 317 0.66 35.38 42.70
N ASP A 318 0.68 34.88 43.93
CA ASP A 318 -0.03 35.53 45.02
C ASP A 318 0.47 36.97 45.00
N ASN A 319 -0.47 37.91 44.98
CA ASN A 319 -0.24 39.35 45.02
C ASN A 319 0.60 39.72 46.24
N HIS A 320 1.90 39.45 46.24
CA HIS A 320 2.86 40.14 47.06
C HIS A 320 3.10 41.46 46.37
N SER A 321 2.31 42.42 46.83
CA SER A 321 2.55 43.84 46.78
C SER A 321 3.99 44.15 47.23
N ASP A 322 4.98 43.97 46.34
CA ASP A 322 6.27 44.63 46.46
C ASP A 322 6.91 44.79 45.08
N GLY A 323 6.54 45.90 44.43
CA GLY A 323 7.48 46.89 43.90
C GLY A 323 8.60 46.47 42.96
N THR A 324 8.55 45.30 42.33
CA THR A 324 9.65 44.86 41.46
C THR A 324 9.27 45.04 40.00
N ILE A 325 9.73 46.17 39.47
CA ILE A 325 9.69 46.57 38.06
C ILE A 325 10.46 45.53 37.23
N PHE A 326 9.77 44.81 36.34
CA PHE A 326 10.42 44.11 35.24
C PHE A 326 10.54 45.09 34.06
N LEU A 327 11.75 45.61 33.84
CA LEU A 327 12.12 46.33 32.62
C LEU A 327 12.20 45.30 31.48
N TYR A 328 11.35 45.48 30.47
CA TYR A 328 11.53 44.91 29.13
C TYR A 328 12.38 45.85 28.27
#